data_AF-A0A7S7NND1-F1
#
_entry.id   AF-A0A7S7NND1-F1
#
_cell.length_a   1.000
_cell.length_b   1.000
_cell.length_c   1.000
_cell.angle_alpha   90.00
_cell.angle_beta   90.00
_cell.angle_gamma   90.00
#
_symmetry.space_group_name_H-M   'P 1'
#
loop_
_entity.id
_entity.type
_entity.pdbx_description
1 polymer ?
#
loop_
_entity_poly.entity_id
_entity_poly.type
_entity_poly.pdbx_seq_one_letter_code
_entity_poly.pdbx_strand_id
1 'polypeptide(L)' 'MSYLSQRPGRVVTRDELLREVWKQPFGGSNVVDVVVRGLRRKLGGDAWVIGTVKGHGYQFNESEA' A
#
# COMPACT_ATOMS: atom_id res chain seq x y z
N MET A 1 -0.98 5.60 6.59
CA MET A 1 -0.74 4.29 7.24
C MET A 1 -2.03 3.67 7.75
N SER A 2 -2.93 4.42 8.41
CA SER A 2 -4.19 3.83 8.92
C SER A 2 -5.06 3.17 7.86
N TYR A 3 -5.07 3.61 6.59
CA TYR A 3 -6.00 3.07 5.59
C TYR A 3 -5.77 1.59 5.24
N LEU A 4 -4.49 1.17 5.15
CA LEU A 4 -4.11 -0.22 4.88
C LEU A 4 -4.18 -1.06 6.16
N SER A 5 -3.68 -0.53 7.28
CA SER A 5 -3.68 -1.26 8.56
C SER A 5 -5.08 -1.47 9.15
N GLN A 6 -6.07 -0.62 8.78
CA GLN A 6 -7.48 -0.83 9.14
C GLN A 6 -8.13 -1.95 8.31
N ARG A 7 -7.46 -2.49 7.28
CA ARG A 7 -8.01 -3.47 6.35
C ARG A 7 -7.01 -4.60 6.06
N PRO A 8 -6.65 -5.37 7.10
CA PRO A 8 -5.75 -6.50 6.93
C PRO A 8 -6.33 -7.51 5.95
N GLY A 9 -5.46 -8.11 5.13
CA GLY A 9 -5.86 -9.11 4.14
C GLY A 9 -6.67 -8.58 2.95
N ARG A 10 -7.04 -7.30 2.90
CA ARG A 10 -7.73 -6.72 1.73
C ARG A 10 -6.73 -6.14 0.74
N VAL A 11 -6.88 -6.50 -0.54
CA VAL A 11 -6.16 -5.85 -1.63
C VAL A 11 -6.74 -4.46 -1.86
N VAL A 12 -5.89 -3.44 -1.76
CA VAL A 12 -6.22 -2.05 -2.06
C VAL A 12 -5.49 -1.63 -3.34
N THR A 13 -6.27 -1.16 -4.30
CA THR A 13 -5.74 -0.72 -5.59
C THR A 13 -4.96 0.59 -5.47
N ARG A 14 -4.10 0.88 -6.45
CA ARG A 14 -3.39 2.17 -6.51
C ARG A 14 -4.35 3.35 -6.60
N ASP A 15 -5.41 3.20 -7.39
CA ASP A 15 -6.45 4.24 -7.53
C ASP A 15 -7.28 4.44 -6.26
N GLU A 16 -7.55 3.38 -5.48
CA GLU A 16 -8.15 3.54 -4.16
C GLU A 16 -7.20 4.27 -3.21
N LEU A 17 -5.91 3.93 -3.19
CA LEU A 17 -4.92 4.61 -2.36
C LEU A 17 -4.81 6.10 -2.73
N LEU A 18 -4.73 6.41 -4.02
CA LEU A 18 -4.70 7.80 -4.52
C LEU A 18 -5.95 8.57 -4.12
N ARG A 19 -7.13 7.98 -4.32
CA ARG A 19 -8.41 8.62 -3.95
C ARG A 19 -8.58 8.82 -2.46
N GLU A 20 -8.16 7.86 -1.64
CA GLU A 20 -8.56 7.83 -0.24
C GLU A 20 -7.53 8.44 0.69
N VAL A 21 -6.24 8.25 0.38
CA VAL A 21 -5.14 8.82 1.16
C VAL A 21 -4.74 10.19 0.63
N TRP A 22 -4.66 10.34 -0.71
CA TRP A 22 -4.27 11.61 -1.33
C TRP A 22 -5.44 12.51 -1.72
N LYS A 23 -6.70 12.03 -1.64
CA LYS A 23 -7.91 12.80 -2.02
C LYS A 23 -7.82 13.37 -3.43
N GLN A 24 -7.08 12.69 -4.30
CA GLN A 24 -6.82 13.09 -5.69
C GLN A 24 -7.40 12.01 -6.61
N PRO A 25 -8.44 12.30 -7.40
CA PRO A 25 -9.08 11.32 -8.28
C PRO A 25 -8.27 10.99 -9.53
N PHE A 26 -7.30 11.85 -9.91
CA PHE A 26 -6.48 11.68 -11.10
C PHE A 26 -5.03 12.04 -10.78
N GLY A 27 -4.08 11.17 -11.14
CA GLY A 27 -2.65 11.44 -11.00
C GLY A 27 -1.81 10.26 -10.54
N GLY A 28 -0.75 9.99 -11.32
CA GLY A 28 0.42 9.16 -11.02
C GLY A 28 0.30 8.06 -9.97
N SER A 29 -0.12 6.85 -10.39
CA SER A 29 0.12 5.59 -9.67
C SER A 29 1.57 5.45 -9.17
N ASN A 30 2.50 6.10 -9.85
CA ASN A 30 3.91 6.20 -9.52
C ASN A 30 4.16 6.81 -8.12
N VAL A 31 3.30 7.74 -7.65
CA VAL A 31 3.41 8.33 -6.30
C VAL A 31 3.15 7.28 -5.24
N VAL A 32 2.15 6.41 -5.45
CA VAL A 32 1.85 5.29 -4.55
C VAL A 32 3.05 4.37 -4.45
N ASP A 33 3.66 4.02 -5.59
CA ASP A 33 4.82 3.12 -5.62
C ASP A 33 6.03 3.75 -4.87
N VAL A 34 6.28 5.05 -5.04
CA VAL A 34 7.35 5.78 -4.32
C VAL A 34 7.10 5.77 -2.81
N VAL A 35 5.87 6.02 -2.39
CA VAL A 35 5.51 6.08 -0.97
C VAL A 35 5.58 4.69 -0.34
N VAL A 36 5.08 3.66 -1.02
CA VAL A 36 5.20 2.27 -0.57
C VAL A 36 6.67 1.85 -0.46
N ARG A 37 7.51 2.24 -1.44
CA ARG A 37 8.96 1.98 -1.38
C ARG A 37 9.61 2.68 -0.19
N GLY A 38 9.24 3.93 0.08
CA GLY A 38 9.70 4.69 1.25
C GLY A 38 9.25 4.04 2.56
N LEU A 39 8.00 3.57 2.64
CA LEU A 39 7.48 2.83 3.78
C LEU A 39 8.26 1.55 4.02
N ARG A 40 8.45 0.70 3.00
CA ARG A 40 9.21 -0.54 3.13
C ARG A 40 10.63 -0.29 3.63
N ARG A 41 11.27 0.78 3.15
CA ARG A 41 12.59 1.17 3.66
C ARG A 41 12.56 1.57 5.14
N LYS A 42 11.51 2.24 5.60
CA LYS A 42 11.33 2.59 7.02
C LYS A 42 10.97 1.38 7.90
N LEU A 43 10.22 0.43 7.35
CA LEU A 43 9.82 -0.81 8.03
C LEU A 43 10.97 -1.82 8.15
N GLY A 44 11.96 -1.75 7.26
CA GLY A 44 13.15 -2.61 7.36
C GLY A 44 12.79 -4.09 7.25
N GLY A 45 13.07 -4.86 8.31
CA GLY A 45 12.74 -6.29 8.40
C GLY A 45 11.24 -6.57 8.27
N ASP A 46 10.40 -5.63 8.70
CA ASP A 46 8.94 -5.76 8.67
C ASP A 46 8.34 -5.34 7.32
N ALA A 47 9.15 -5.11 6.27
CA ALA A 47 8.65 -4.72 4.96
C ALA A 47 7.67 -5.76 4.34
N TRP A 48 7.69 -7.00 4.84
CA TRP A 48 6.78 -8.08 4.46
C TRP A 48 5.31 -7.78 4.79
N VAL A 49 5.03 -6.89 5.76
CA VAL A 49 3.67 -6.49 6.13
C VAL A 49 2.94 -5.76 5.00
N ILE A 50 3.65 -5.31 3.96
CA ILE A 50 3.06 -4.73 2.75
C ILE A 50 3.30 -5.68 1.57
N GLY A 51 2.30 -6.49 1.25
CA GLY A 51 2.26 -7.35 0.08
C GLY A 51 2.01 -6.57 -1.22
N THR A 52 2.60 -7.03 -2.32
CA THR A 52 2.26 -6.54 -3.67
C THR A 52 1.49 -7.61 -4.42
N VAL A 53 0.27 -7.28 -4.84
CA VAL A 53 -0.55 -8.14 -5.70
C VAL A 53 -0.41 -7.64 -7.12
N LYS A 54 0.32 -8.40 -7.95
CA LYS A 54 0.62 -8.03 -9.34
C LYS A 54 -0.68 -7.76 -10.11
N GLY A 55 -0.71 -6.66 -10.85
CA GLY A 55 -1.89 -6.21 -11.61
C GLY A 55 -3.03 -5.62 -10.79
N HIS A 56 -2.99 -5.69 -9.44
CA HIS A 56 -4.10 -5.23 -8.59
C HIS A 56 -3.70 -4.08 -7.67
N GLY A 57 -2.65 -4.23 -6.87
CA GLY A 57 -2.27 -3.21 -5.89
C GLY A 57 -1.47 -3.73 -4.71
N TYR A 58 -1.82 -3.27 -3.51
CA TYR A 58 -1.11 -3.55 -2.27
C TYR A 58 -2.03 -4.15 -1.23
N GLN A 59 -1.50 -5.01 -0.37
CA GLN A 59 -2.22 -5.66 0.72
C GLN A 59 -1.44 -5.48 2.01
N PHE A 60 -2.15 -5.29 3.12
CA PHE A 60 -1.54 -5.32 4.44
C PHE A 60 -1.60 -6.75 4.99
N ASN A 61 -0.43 -7.33 5.27
CA ASN A 61 -0.28 -8.67 5.83
C ASN A 61 -0.10 -8.54 7.34
N GLU A 62 -0.97 -9.19 8.13
CA GLU A 62 -0.88 -9.22 9.59
C GLU A 62 0.02 -10.35 10.13
N SER A 63 0.47 -11.27 9.27
CA SER A 63 1.26 -12.42 9.66
C SER A 63 2.37 -12.70 8.66
N GLU A 64 3.56 -12.99 9.17
CA GLU A 64 4.75 -13.36 8.40
C GLU A 64 4.48 -14.79 7.90
N ALA A 65 3.93 -14.90 6.68
CA ALA A 65 3.61 -16.16 6.04
C ALA A 65 4.65 -16.49 4.97
#